data_AF-A0A0C2J2Q0-F1
#
_entry.id   AF-A0A0C2J2Q0-F1
#
_cell.length_a   1.000
_cell.length_b   1.000
_cell.length_c   1.000
_cell.angle_alpha   90.00
_cell.angle_beta   90.00
_cell.angle_gamma   90.00
#
_symmetry.space_group_name_H-M   'P 1'
#
loop_
_entity.id
_entity.type
_entity.pdbx_description
1 polymer ?
#
loop_
_entity_poly.entity_id
_entity_poly.type
_entity_poly.pdbx_seq_one_letter_code
_entity_poly.pdbx_strand_id
1 'polypeptide(L)'
;MSQGGERTKPRNRTCHCMTSVREYLIMYGGFTEWCNEEHYGLWIYNTVSGVWRRYQTPIVSANASFESSICTDGNLVYIFGGVCCRNNYLPTNSLISFNIVNDAWKTLSPHIDDYDENTPPPMCDNLLFYHNEFLYVLGGINDDEQLDTMYKFCLRTSTWSFVEQNGTKPSFDGKILGTVFENQFYHFGGMSNVFDFSTNTWTSRATKSKTGKFPDERSEESFTFSDNIGYLSGGENLKTRTIYSDVWKFDLATLEWLKLDCSLQTSLYSHCTSVVEDYYLYVFGGLGIESDRLKTFERFIIRPPALYRSCLESICGSPNFESYTTSLPAEILDEINFHIK
;
A
#
# COMPACT_ATOMS: atom_id res chain seq x y z
N MET A 1 8.34 -18.04 -22.19
CA MET A 1 9.77 -18.15 -21.83
C MET A 1 9.88 -17.70 -20.39
N SER A 2 10.15 -18.64 -19.48
CA SER A 2 10.25 -18.39 -18.04
C SER A 2 11.39 -17.41 -17.75
N GLN A 3 11.06 -16.18 -17.37
CA GLN A 3 12.06 -15.25 -16.89
C GLN A 3 12.43 -15.66 -15.46
N GLY A 4 13.70 -16.03 -15.27
CA GLY A 4 14.24 -16.39 -13.96
C GLY A 4 14.13 -15.19 -13.03
N GLY A 5 13.32 -15.34 -11.98
CA GLY A 5 13.22 -14.36 -10.92
C GLY A 5 14.58 -14.20 -10.23
N GLU A 6 15.12 -12.98 -10.24
CA GLU A 6 16.20 -12.63 -9.32
C GLU A 6 15.68 -12.84 -7.89
N ARG A 7 16.27 -13.79 -7.15
CA ARG A 7 15.96 -14.09 -5.74
C ARG A 7 16.50 -13.02 -4.78
N THR A 8 16.85 -11.84 -5.28
CA THR A 8 17.49 -10.78 -4.49
C THR A 8 16.42 -9.85 -3.93
N LYS A 9 16.53 -9.54 -2.64
CA LYS A 9 15.67 -8.58 -1.95
C LYS A 9 15.72 -7.22 -2.69
N PRO A 10 14.58 -6.51 -2.85
CA PRO A 10 14.58 -5.17 -3.44
C PRO A 10 15.45 -4.19 -2.63
N ARG A 11 16.10 -3.26 -3.35
CA ARG A 11 16.87 -2.16 -2.76
C ARG A 11 15.95 -1.16 -2.04
N ASN A 12 16.53 -0.44 -1.08
CA ASN A 12 15.86 0.69 -0.42
C ASN A 12 15.34 1.71 -1.43
N ARG A 13 14.15 2.26 -1.20
CA ARG A 13 13.47 3.21 -2.09
C ARG A 13 12.42 4.04 -1.35
N THR A 14 12.10 5.20 -1.89
CA THR A 14 10.97 6.07 -1.53
C THR A 14 9.93 6.06 -2.66
N CYS A 15 8.79 6.74 -2.47
CA CYS A 15 7.73 6.92 -3.47
C CYS A 15 7.21 5.63 -4.13
N HIS A 16 7.41 4.48 -3.47
CA HIS A 16 6.79 3.21 -3.82
C HIS A 16 5.45 3.13 -3.10
N CYS A 17 4.58 2.25 -3.59
CA CYS A 17 3.37 1.90 -2.90
C CYS A 17 3.42 0.43 -2.48
N MET A 18 2.77 0.11 -1.36
CA MET A 18 2.79 -1.22 -0.77
C MET A 18 1.40 -1.59 -0.24
N THR A 19 1.02 -2.85 -0.46
CA THR A 19 -0.19 -3.46 0.08
C THR A 19 0.09 -4.93 0.40
N SER A 20 -0.90 -5.63 0.91
CA SER A 20 -0.83 -7.06 1.18
C SER A 20 -2.07 -7.77 0.67
N VAL A 21 -1.92 -9.08 0.50
CA VAL A 21 -3.03 -9.98 0.24
C VAL A 21 -2.64 -11.36 0.77
N ARG A 22 -3.43 -11.90 1.70
CA ARG A 22 -3.10 -13.16 2.39
C ARG A 22 -1.67 -13.09 2.96
N GLU A 23 -0.83 -14.09 2.69
CA GLU A 23 0.57 -14.18 3.09
C GLU A 23 1.54 -13.33 2.25
N TYR A 24 1.05 -12.62 1.23
CA TYR A 24 1.90 -11.86 0.30
C TYR A 24 1.97 -10.39 0.68
N LEU A 25 3.19 -9.88 0.75
CA LEU A 25 3.48 -8.46 0.76
C LEU A 25 3.79 -8.02 -0.67
N ILE A 26 3.12 -6.99 -1.15
CA ILE A 26 3.18 -6.55 -2.54
C ILE A 26 3.65 -5.10 -2.58
N MET A 27 4.69 -4.83 -3.36
CA MET A 27 5.23 -3.49 -3.56
C MET A 27 5.32 -3.18 -5.04
N TYR A 28 5.00 -1.94 -5.42
CA TYR A 28 5.13 -1.49 -6.79
C TYR A 28 5.95 -0.21 -6.85
N GLY A 29 6.85 -0.16 -7.84
CA GLY A 29 7.56 1.06 -8.15
C GLY A 29 8.62 1.47 -7.12
N GLY A 30 8.76 2.78 -7.01
CA GLY A 30 9.67 3.51 -6.14
C GLY A 30 10.89 4.06 -6.87
N PHE A 31 11.49 5.02 -6.19
CA PHE A 31 12.68 5.72 -6.62
C PHE A 31 13.77 5.61 -5.56
N THR A 32 15.01 5.51 -6.00
CA THR A 32 16.16 5.45 -5.11
C THR A 32 17.05 6.66 -5.35
N GLU A 33 16.95 7.65 -4.46
CA GLU A 33 17.56 8.98 -4.59
C GLU A 33 19.09 8.93 -4.79
N TRP A 34 19.81 8.17 -3.97
CA TRP A 34 21.29 8.17 -3.98
C TRP A 34 21.92 7.67 -5.29
N CYS A 35 21.22 6.82 -6.05
CA CYS A 35 21.72 6.28 -7.32
C CYS A 35 20.85 6.65 -8.53
N ASN A 36 19.87 7.54 -8.33
CA ASN A 36 18.93 7.98 -9.35
C ASN A 36 18.32 6.80 -10.14
N GLU A 37 18.00 5.71 -9.43
CA GLU A 37 17.54 4.45 -10.02
C GLU A 37 16.03 4.31 -9.82
N GLU A 38 15.31 4.19 -10.93
CA GLU A 38 13.90 3.83 -10.93
C GLU A 38 13.73 2.33 -10.80
N HIS A 39 12.79 1.94 -9.94
CA HIS A 39 12.44 0.53 -9.80
C HIS A 39 11.16 0.23 -10.54
N TYR A 40 11.29 -0.39 -11.70
CA TYR A 40 10.14 -0.88 -12.44
C TYR A 40 9.68 -2.23 -11.92
N GLY A 41 8.37 -2.45 -12.00
CA GLY A 41 7.77 -3.75 -11.75
C GLY A 41 7.18 -3.91 -10.36
N LEU A 42 6.50 -5.04 -10.24
CA LEU A 42 5.83 -5.50 -9.04
C LEU A 42 6.76 -6.46 -8.30
N TRP A 43 7.01 -6.18 -7.02
CA TRP A 43 7.68 -7.09 -6.12
C TRP A 43 6.65 -7.77 -5.23
N ILE A 44 6.71 -9.09 -5.16
CA ILE A 44 5.88 -9.90 -4.27
C ILE A 44 6.81 -10.66 -3.34
N TYR A 45 6.61 -10.51 -2.04
CA TYR A 45 7.29 -11.27 -1.00
C TYR A 45 6.31 -12.22 -0.35
N ASN A 46 6.62 -13.51 -0.45
CA ASN A 46 5.91 -14.52 0.31
C ASN A 46 6.44 -14.51 1.76
N THR A 47 5.58 -14.14 2.71
CA THR A 47 5.97 -14.01 4.11
C THR A 47 6.15 -15.36 4.82
N VAL A 48 5.66 -16.46 4.25
CA VAL A 48 5.83 -17.83 4.75
C VAL A 48 7.21 -18.37 4.35
N SER A 49 7.54 -18.32 3.07
CA SER A 49 8.77 -18.88 2.51
C SER A 49 9.96 -17.92 2.56
N GLY A 50 9.71 -16.62 2.76
CA GLY A 50 10.74 -15.59 2.77
C GLY A 50 11.32 -15.28 1.38
N VAL A 51 10.60 -15.64 0.32
CA VAL A 51 11.06 -15.50 -1.07
C VAL A 51 10.50 -14.23 -1.71
N TRP A 52 11.40 -13.42 -2.28
CA TRP A 52 11.06 -12.29 -3.14
C TRP A 52 10.95 -12.72 -4.60
N ARG A 53 9.97 -12.15 -5.30
CA ARG A 53 9.77 -12.29 -6.74
C ARG A 53 9.56 -10.93 -7.37
N ARG A 54 10.16 -10.73 -8.53
CA ARG A 54 9.94 -9.54 -9.36
C ARG A 54 9.16 -9.91 -10.61
N TYR A 55 8.13 -9.13 -10.90
CA TYR A 55 7.33 -9.21 -12.12
C TYR A 55 7.49 -7.90 -12.90
N GLN A 56 7.94 -8.01 -14.14
CA GLN A 56 8.08 -6.84 -15.00
C GLN A 56 6.69 -6.35 -15.43
N THR A 57 6.45 -5.04 -15.30
CA THR A 57 5.23 -4.39 -15.82
C THR A 57 5.20 -4.49 -17.35
N PRO A 58 4.04 -4.71 -17.99
CA PRO A 58 3.92 -4.66 -19.45
C PRO A 58 4.45 -3.34 -20.01
N ILE A 59 5.19 -3.41 -21.12
CA ILE A 59 5.93 -2.27 -21.72
C ILE A 59 5.01 -1.08 -22.04
N VAL A 60 3.74 -1.32 -22.40
CA VAL A 60 2.77 -0.26 -22.74
C VAL A 60 2.32 0.54 -21.51
N SER A 61 2.54 0.01 -20.30
CA SER A 61 2.23 0.63 -19.00
C SER A 61 3.50 0.90 -18.18
N ALA A 62 4.69 0.73 -18.76
CA ALA A 62 5.98 0.83 -18.09
C ALA A 62 6.42 2.26 -17.73
N ASN A 63 5.53 3.24 -17.90
CA ASN A 63 5.83 4.67 -17.81
C ASN A 63 5.32 5.32 -16.51
N ALA A 64 4.93 4.54 -15.49
CA ALA A 64 4.70 5.06 -14.14
C ALA A 64 5.38 4.14 -13.12
N SER A 65 6.46 4.64 -12.54
CA SER A 65 7.39 3.89 -11.68
C SER A 65 7.46 4.44 -10.27
N PHE A 66 6.93 5.62 -9.96
CA PHE A 66 6.79 6.13 -8.60
C PHE A 66 5.55 7.01 -8.47
N GLU A 67 5.09 7.22 -7.23
CA GLU A 67 3.85 7.94 -6.89
C GLU A 67 2.57 7.35 -7.53
N SER A 68 2.63 6.08 -7.94
CA SER A 68 1.44 5.30 -8.28
C SER A 68 0.70 4.87 -7.01
N SER A 69 -0.61 4.68 -7.11
CA SER A 69 -1.41 4.10 -6.04
C SER A 69 -1.70 2.63 -6.28
N ILE A 70 -1.88 1.86 -5.20
CA ILE A 70 -2.08 0.41 -5.23
C ILE A 70 -3.17 -0.01 -4.25
N CYS A 71 -4.00 -0.97 -4.66
CA CYS A 71 -4.91 -1.67 -3.75
C CYS A 71 -5.09 -3.13 -4.18
N THR A 72 -5.77 -3.92 -3.36
CA THR A 72 -6.02 -5.35 -3.61
C THR A 72 -7.50 -5.68 -3.39
N ASP A 73 -7.99 -6.64 -4.17
CA ASP A 73 -9.25 -7.36 -3.90
C ASP A 73 -9.09 -8.82 -4.36
N GLY A 74 -9.40 -9.76 -3.47
CA GLY A 74 -9.25 -11.19 -3.73
C GLY A 74 -7.81 -11.59 -4.08
N ASN A 75 -7.55 -11.91 -5.35
CA ASN A 75 -6.22 -12.27 -5.88
C ASN A 75 -5.68 -11.23 -6.88
N LEU A 76 -6.36 -10.09 -6.98
CA LEU A 76 -6.03 -9.05 -7.94
C LEU A 76 -5.38 -7.88 -7.21
N VAL A 77 -4.26 -7.45 -7.76
CA VAL A 77 -3.57 -6.20 -7.41
C VAL A 77 -3.96 -5.19 -8.45
N TYR A 78 -4.42 -4.01 -8.04
CA TYR A 78 -4.74 -2.91 -8.94
C TYR A 78 -3.76 -1.78 -8.72
N ILE A 79 -3.27 -1.19 -9.81
CA ILE A 79 -2.34 -0.06 -9.78
C ILE A 79 -2.88 1.01 -10.70
N PHE A 80 -2.87 2.26 -10.23
CA PHE A 80 -3.33 3.40 -10.99
C PHE A 80 -2.31 4.54 -10.92
N GLY A 81 -2.16 5.23 -12.05
CA GLY A 81 -1.44 6.49 -12.12
C GLY A 81 0.04 6.41 -11.80
N GLY A 82 0.59 7.55 -11.37
CA GLY A 82 2.02 7.74 -11.12
C GLY A 82 2.76 8.33 -12.33
N VAL A 83 4.05 8.56 -12.14
CA VAL A 83 4.94 9.27 -13.08
C VAL A 83 6.19 8.44 -13.37
N CYS A 84 6.90 8.79 -14.45
CA CYS A 84 8.21 8.24 -14.79
C CYS A 84 9.15 9.34 -15.25
N CYS A 85 10.37 9.36 -14.72
CA CYS A 85 11.38 10.35 -15.08
C CYS A 85 11.78 10.23 -16.56
N ARG A 86 11.77 9.02 -17.13
CA ARG A 86 12.08 8.80 -18.56
C ARG A 86 11.07 9.45 -19.50
N ASN A 87 9.86 9.68 -19.03
CA ASN A 87 8.81 10.34 -19.78
C ASN A 87 8.64 11.81 -19.34
N ASN A 88 9.74 12.48 -18.94
CA ASN A 88 9.72 13.86 -18.45
C ASN A 88 8.74 14.09 -17.29
N TYR A 89 8.58 13.10 -16.39
CA TYR A 89 7.65 13.18 -15.26
C TYR A 89 6.17 13.34 -15.67
N LEU A 90 5.82 12.97 -16.91
CA LEU A 90 4.42 12.98 -17.35
C LEU A 90 3.62 11.91 -16.60
N PRO A 91 2.53 12.29 -15.92
CA PRO A 91 1.69 11.34 -15.21
C PRO A 91 0.85 10.49 -16.18
N THR A 92 0.25 9.41 -15.66
CA THR A 92 -0.70 8.59 -16.41
C THR A 92 -2.04 8.46 -15.68
N ASN A 93 -3.10 8.12 -16.40
CA ASN A 93 -4.38 7.65 -15.85
C ASN A 93 -4.64 6.17 -16.19
N SER A 94 -3.56 5.41 -16.43
CA SER A 94 -3.69 3.98 -16.74
C SER A 94 -4.10 3.22 -15.48
N LEU A 95 -5.09 2.34 -15.62
CA LEU A 95 -5.48 1.37 -14.61
C LEU A 95 -5.06 -0.02 -15.08
N ILE A 96 -4.16 -0.65 -14.33
CA ILE A 96 -3.69 -2.00 -14.60
C ILE A 96 -3.99 -2.92 -13.43
N SER A 97 -4.08 -4.21 -13.72
CA SER A 97 -4.26 -5.26 -12.73
C SER A 97 -3.22 -6.36 -12.92
N PHE A 98 -2.84 -6.99 -11.82
CA PHE A 98 -2.00 -8.18 -11.79
C PHE A 98 -2.69 -9.28 -10.98
N ASN A 99 -2.78 -10.47 -11.55
CA ASN A 99 -3.33 -11.64 -10.88
C ASN A 99 -2.20 -12.48 -10.29
N ILE A 100 -2.18 -12.59 -8.96
CA ILE A 100 -1.11 -13.27 -8.22
C ILE A 100 -1.12 -14.80 -8.37
N VAL A 101 -2.22 -15.39 -8.86
CA VAL A 101 -2.37 -16.86 -8.96
C VAL A 101 -1.77 -17.39 -10.25
N ASN A 102 -1.85 -16.62 -11.34
CA ASN A 102 -1.41 -17.04 -12.67
C ASN A 102 -0.36 -16.09 -13.29
N ASP A 103 0.19 -15.18 -12.48
CA ASP A 103 1.21 -14.21 -12.86
C ASP A 103 0.85 -13.37 -14.10
N ALA A 104 -0.44 -13.04 -14.25
CA ALA A 104 -0.94 -12.37 -15.44
C ALA A 104 -1.27 -10.90 -15.20
N TRP A 105 -0.72 -10.04 -16.05
CA TRP A 105 -1.10 -8.63 -16.16
C TRP A 105 -2.31 -8.44 -17.06
N LYS A 106 -3.13 -7.45 -16.75
CA LYS A 106 -4.23 -6.98 -17.60
C LYS A 106 -4.39 -5.47 -17.47
N THR A 107 -4.43 -4.76 -18.59
CA THR A 107 -4.84 -3.36 -18.64
C THR A 107 -6.36 -3.28 -18.55
N LEU A 108 -6.88 -2.57 -17.55
CA LEU A 108 -8.32 -2.37 -17.34
C LEU A 108 -8.79 -1.07 -17.98
N SER A 109 -8.00 -0.01 -17.87
CA SER A 109 -8.19 1.28 -18.55
C SER A 109 -6.84 1.73 -19.10
N PRO A 110 -6.68 1.89 -20.42
CA PRO A 110 -5.44 2.43 -20.98
C PRO A 110 -5.31 3.92 -20.68
N HIS A 111 -4.11 4.47 -20.86
CA HIS A 111 -3.87 5.90 -20.84
C HIS A 111 -4.72 6.61 -21.91
N ILE A 112 -5.33 7.73 -21.54
CA ILE A 112 -6.03 8.63 -22.45
C ILE A 112 -5.60 10.08 -22.19
N ASP A 113 -5.28 10.81 -23.26
CA ASP A 113 -5.00 12.26 -23.20
C ASP A 113 -6.30 13.08 -23.23
N ASP A 114 -7.33 12.59 -23.95
CA ASP A 114 -8.63 13.25 -24.10
C ASP A 114 -9.61 12.75 -23.04
N TYR A 115 -9.39 13.17 -21.79
CA TYR A 115 -10.25 12.86 -20.65
C TYR A 115 -11.40 13.89 -20.51
N ASP A 116 -12.55 13.42 -20.08
CA ASP A 116 -13.74 14.24 -19.78
C ASP A 116 -14.05 14.28 -18.28
N GLU A 117 -15.16 14.93 -17.91
CA GLU A 117 -15.63 15.07 -16.53
C GLU A 117 -15.87 13.74 -15.79
N ASN A 118 -16.08 12.64 -16.51
CA ASN A 118 -16.36 11.31 -15.96
C ASN A 118 -15.14 10.39 -15.91
N THR A 119 -14.02 10.82 -16.49
CA THR A 119 -12.76 10.06 -16.53
C THR A 119 -11.67 10.80 -15.76
N PRO A 120 -10.81 10.10 -15.01
CA PRO A 120 -9.73 10.75 -14.28
C PRO A 120 -8.68 11.32 -15.25
N PRO A 121 -8.17 12.54 -15.00
CA PRO A 121 -6.99 13.05 -15.71
C PRO A 121 -5.76 12.19 -15.37
N PRO A 122 -4.70 12.24 -16.17
CA PRO A 122 -3.40 11.69 -15.79
C PRO A 122 -2.91 12.28 -14.46
N MET A 123 -2.62 11.45 -13.46
CA MET A 123 -2.28 11.95 -12.11
C MET A 123 -1.29 11.06 -11.37
N CYS A 124 -0.59 11.64 -10.40
CA CYS A 124 0.21 10.94 -9.39
C CYS A 124 -0.21 11.34 -7.97
N ASP A 125 0.41 10.72 -6.96
CA ASP A 125 0.16 10.97 -5.53
C ASP A 125 -1.32 10.90 -5.12
N ASN A 126 -2.06 10.05 -5.80
CA ASN A 126 -3.47 9.82 -5.56
C ASN A 126 -3.69 8.64 -4.62
N LEU A 127 -4.93 8.44 -4.18
CA LEU A 127 -5.32 7.24 -3.44
C LEU A 127 -6.21 6.33 -4.29
N LEU A 128 -5.82 5.07 -4.40
CA LEU A 128 -6.62 4.00 -5.01
C LEU A 128 -7.12 3.06 -3.91
N PHE A 129 -8.43 2.79 -3.90
CA PHE A 129 -9.02 1.80 -3.00
C PHE A 129 -10.17 1.04 -3.65
N TYR A 130 -10.41 -0.17 -3.18
CA TYR A 130 -11.52 -1.01 -3.62
C TYR A 130 -12.71 -0.90 -2.67
N HIS A 131 -13.92 -0.81 -3.21
CA HIS A 131 -15.16 -0.89 -2.44
C HIS A 131 -16.34 -1.32 -3.32
N ASN A 132 -17.10 -2.33 -2.88
CA ASN A 132 -18.36 -2.78 -3.51
C ASN A 132 -18.31 -2.97 -5.05
N GLU A 133 -17.32 -3.71 -5.58
CA GLU A 133 -17.09 -3.95 -7.02
C GLU A 133 -16.60 -2.72 -7.83
N PHE A 134 -16.25 -1.63 -7.16
CA PHE A 134 -15.66 -0.44 -7.78
C PHE A 134 -14.26 -0.20 -7.26
N LEU A 135 -13.40 0.34 -8.13
CA LEU A 135 -12.13 0.93 -7.76
C LEU A 135 -12.29 2.43 -7.74
N TYR A 136 -11.96 3.06 -6.63
CA TYR A 136 -12.05 4.50 -6.45
C TYR A 136 -10.67 5.11 -6.52
N VAL A 137 -10.57 6.24 -7.23
CA VAL A 137 -9.41 7.10 -7.27
C VAL A 137 -9.80 8.44 -6.65
N LEU A 138 -9.08 8.84 -5.61
CA LEU A 138 -9.32 10.08 -4.88
C LEU A 138 -8.09 10.99 -4.95
N GLY A 139 -8.33 12.26 -5.29
CA GLY A 139 -7.34 13.34 -5.31
C GLY A 139 -6.17 13.08 -6.26
N GLY A 140 -4.98 13.48 -5.86
CA GLY A 140 -3.75 13.40 -6.64
C GLY A 140 -3.29 14.74 -7.20
N ILE A 141 -2.27 14.70 -8.05
CA ILE A 141 -1.66 15.87 -8.68
C ILE A 141 -1.71 15.68 -10.20
N ASN A 142 -2.22 16.68 -10.91
CA ASN A 142 -2.21 16.78 -12.37
C ASN A 142 -1.69 18.18 -12.76
N ASP A 143 -0.66 18.24 -13.59
CA ASP A 143 -0.03 19.51 -14.04
C ASP A 143 0.27 20.51 -12.89
N ASP A 144 0.88 20.02 -11.80
CA ASP A 144 1.17 20.75 -10.56
C ASP A 144 -0.07 21.26 -9.78
N GLU A 145 -1.28 20.92 -10.21
CA GLU A 145 -2.52 21.21 -9.50
C GLU A 145 -2.94 20.04 -8.61
N GLN A 146 -3.23 20.34 -7.34
CA GLN A 146 -3.77 19.38 -6.38
C GLN A 146 -5.27 19.18 -6.64
N LEU A 147 -5.67 17.94 -6.88
CA LEU A 147 -7.04 17.55 -7.15
C LEU A 147 -7.75 17.12 -5.86
N ASP A 148 -9.03 17.45 -5.75
CA ASP A 148 -9.94 17.00 -4.69
C ASP A 148 -11.06 16.08 -5.22
N THR A 149 -10.96 15.70 -6.49
CA THR A 149 -11.96 14.93 -7.23
C THR A 149 -11.90 13.46 -6.88
N MET A 150 -13.05 12.79 -7.00
CA MET A 150 -13.16 11.34 -6.80
C MET A 150 -13.79 10.71 -8.04
N TYR A 151 -13.16 9.66 -8.55
CA TYR A 151 -13.64 8.86 -9.68
C TYR A 151 -13.80 7.41 -9.25
N LYS A 152 -14.72 6.69 -9.88
CA LYS A 152 -14.87 5.25 -9.67
C LYS A 152 -14.90 4.49 -11.00
N PHE A 153 -14.21 3.37 -11.03
CA PHE A 153 -14.18 2.43 -12.15
C PHE A 153 -15.02 1.20 -11.79
N CYS A 154 -16.03 0.89 -12.59
CA CYS A 154 -16.84 -0.30 -12.41
C CYS A 154 -16.15 -1.53 -13.00
N LEU A 155 -15.77 -2.50 -12.17
CA LEU A 155 -15.08 -3.71 -12.63
C LEU A 155 -15.94 -4.57 -13.57
N ARG A 156 -17.27 -4.51 -13.45
CA ARG A 156 -18.20 -5.26 -14.29
C ARG A 156 -18.32 -4.70 -15.71
N THR A 157 -18.45 -3.38 -15.83
CA THR A 157 -18.67 -2.71 -17.13
C THR A 157 -17.38 -2.17 -17.74
N SER A 158 -16.29 -2.11 -16.97
CA SER A 158 -15.02 -1.50 -17.35
C SER A 158 -15.16 -0.03 -17.76
N THR A 159 -15.93 0.73 -16.99
CA THR A 159 -16.21 2.16 -17.26
C THR A 159 -15.93 3.02 -16.03
N TRP A 160 -15.37 4.21 -16.27
CA TRP A 160 -15.23 5.26 -15.27
C TRP A 160 -16.52 6.05 -15.10
N SER A 161 -16.67 6.66 -13.94
CA SER A 161 -17.69 7.66 -13.64
C SER A 161 -17.19 8.59 -12.54
N PHE A 162 -17.61 9.85 -12.60
CA PHE A 162 -17.38 10.80 -11.52
C PHE A 162 -18.17 10.42 -10.27
N VAL A 163 -17.61 10.68 -9.10
CA VAL A 163 -18.28 10.53 -7.81
C VAL A 163 -18.58 11.91 -7.27
N GLU A 164 -19.86 12.25 -7.22
CA GLU A 164 -20.33 13.47 -6.56
C GLU A 164 -19.89 13.47 -5.10
N GLN A 165 -19.46 14.62 -4.59
CA GLN A 165 -19.00 14.79 -3.23
C GLN A 165 -19.71 15.97 -2.59
N ASN A 166 -20.68 15.67 -1.73
CA ASN A 166 -21.49 16.60 -0.98
C ASN A 166 -20.81 16.97 0.36
N GLY A 167 -21.24 18.08 0.94
CA GLY A 167 -20.69 18.57 2.21
C GLY A 167 -19.33 19.24 2.06
N THR A 168 -18.68 19.52 3.19
CA THR A 168 -17.36 20.16 3.20
C THR A 168 -16.28 19.12 2.97
N LYS A 169 -15.66 19.13 1.78
CA LYS A 169 -14.53 18.26 1.46
C LYS A 169 -13.34 18.58 2.38
N PRO A 170 -12.55 17.56 2.77
CA PRO A 170 -11.26 17.81 3.41
C PRO A 170 -10.29 18.44 2.42
N SER A 171 -9.28 19.13 2.96
CA SER A 171 -8.08 19.44 2.17
C SER A 171 -7.26 18.16 2.01
N PHE A 172 -6.78 17.91 0.80
CA PHE A 172 -5.88 16.80 0.50
C PHE A 172 -4.45 17.32 0.35
N ASP A 173 -3.96 18.07 1.35
CA ASP A 173 -2.60 18.61 1.33
C ASP A 173 -1.58 17.49 1.60
N GLY A 174 -0.90 17.06 0.53
CA GLY A 174 0.05 15.96 0.54
C GLY A 174 -0.58 14.57 0.43
N LYS A 175 0.14 13.55 0.89
CA LYS A 175 -0.25 12.14 0.73
C LYS A 175 -1.60 11.84 1.38
N ILE A 176 -2.53 11.34 0.58
CA ILE A 176 -3.88 10.99 1.04
C ILE A 176 -3.83 9.66 1.81
N LEU A 177 -4.15 9.70 3.10
CA LEU A 177 -4.18 8.53 3.97
C LEU A 177 -5.62 8.17 4.32
N GLY A 178 -6.06 6.97 3.94
CA GLY A 178 -7.41 6.55 4.29
C GLY A 178 -7.75 5.11 3.94
N THR A 179 -8.91 4.66 4.42
CA THR A 179 -9.45 3.32 4.17
C THR A 179 -10.97 3.33 4.24
N VAL A 180 -11.58 2.27 3.71
CA VAL A 180 -13.02 2.04 3.83
C VAL A 180 -13.33 1.11 5.00
N PHE A 181 -14.30 1.49 5.82
CA PHE A 181 -14.87 0.67 6.88
C PHE A 181 -16.38 0.95 6.99
N GLU A 182 -17.20 -0.11 7.08
CA GLU A 182 -18.67 0.00 7.19
C GLU A 182 -19.31 0.99 6.18
N ASN A 183 -19.02 0.81 4.89
CA ASN A 183 -19.54 1.64 3.79
C ASN A 183 -19.24 3.15 3.95
N GLN A 184 -18.15 3.48 4.64
CA GLN A 184 -17.65 4.85 4.81
C GLN A 184 -16.15 4.88 4.55
N PHE A 185 -15.67 5.88 3.85
CA PHE A 185 -14.24 6.12 3.66
C PHE A 185 -13.74 7.10 4.72
N TYR A 186 -12.69 6.73 5.44
CA TYR A 186 -12.07 7.50 6.50
C TYR A 186 -10.75 8.08 5.98
N HIS A 187 -10.67 9.41 5.93
CA HIS A 187 -9.48 10.18 5.57
C HIS A 187 -8.81 10.77 6.82
N PHE A 188 -7.48 10.77 6.85
CA PHE A 188 -6.67 11.24 7.96
C PHE A 188 -5.70 12.34 7.51
N GLY A 189 -5.92 13.56 8.01
CA GLY A 189 -5.11 14.74 7.72
C GLY A 189 -5.35 15.84 8.75
N GLY A 190 -4.93 15.61 10.00
CA GLY A 190 -5.16 16.49 11.16
C GLY A 190 -6.51 16.30 11.87
N MET A 191 -7.62 16.10 11.12
CA MET A 191 -8.91 15.61 11.63
C MET A 191 -9.34 14.35 10.86
N SER A 192 -10.22 13.54 11.46
CA SER A 192 -10.81 12.40 10.75
C SER A 192 -12.02 12.87 9.94
N ASN A 193 -11.86 12.92 8.63
CA ASN A 193 -12.95 13.21 7.70
C ASN A 193 -13.51 11.89 7.17
N VAL A 194 -14.83 11.81 7.07
CA VAL A 194 -15.55 10.58 6.73
C VAL A 194 -16.49 10.85 5.57
N PHE A 195 -16.30 10.12 4.48
CA PHE A 195 -17.17 10.12 3.31
C PHE A 195 -18.13 8.94 3.38
N ASP A 196 -19.43 9.20 3.43
CA ASP A 196 -20.46 8.16 3.41
C ASP A 196 -20.88 7.87 1.97
N PHE A 197 -20.61 6.65 1.48
CA PHE A 197 -20.95 6.23 0.12
C PHE A 197 -22.46 6.15 -0.15
N SER A 198 -23.29 6.12 0.89
CA SER A 198 -24.75 6.07 0.77
C SER A 198 -25.35 7.44 0.43
N THR A 199 -24.73 8.49 0.95
CA THR A 199 -25.19 9.89 0.81
C THR A 199 -24.23 10.74 -0.02
N ASN A 200 -23.10 10.16 -0.45
CA ASN A 200 -21.99 10.84 -1.09
C ASN A 200 -21.54 12.09 -0.32
N THR A 201 -21.59 12.06 1.01
CA THR A 201 -21.39 13.26 1.84
C THR A 201 -20.17 13.13 2.74
N TRP A 202 -19.33 14.17 2.74
CA TRP A 202 -18.24 14.36 3.68
C TRP A 202 -18.75 14.92 5.01
N THR A 203 -18.29 14.33 6.11
CA THR A 203 -18.51 14.79 7.47
C THR A 203 -17.20 14.75 8.25
N SER A 204 -17.02 15.65 9.21
CA SER A 204 -15.85 15.62 10.09
C SER A 204 -16.22 14.97 11.42
N ARG A 205 -15.37 14.07 11.91
CA ARG A 205 -15.57 13.35 13.17
C ARG A 205 -14.37 13.55 14.09
N ALA A 206 -14.66 13.87 15.35
CA ALA A 206 -13.62 13.97 16.37
C ALA A 206 -13.08 12.58 16.72
N THR A 207 -11.76 12.48 16.85
CA THR A 207 -11.10 11.29 17.39
C THR A 207 -10.92 11.42 18.90
N LYS A 208 -10.71 10.29 19.57
CA LYS A 208 -10.54 10.24 21.02
C LYS A 208 -9.33 9.40 21.41
N SER A 209 -8.91 9.53 22.67
CA SER A 209 -7.83 8.72 23.25
C SER A 209 -8.10 8.55 24.74
N LYS A 210 -8.16 7.30 25.23
CA LYS A 210 -8.30 7.04 26.68
C LYS A 210 -7.13 7.58 27.49
N THR A 211 -5.96 7.71 26.88
CA THR A 211 -4.75 8.23 27.53
C THR A 211 -4.59 9.74 27.38
N GLY A 212 -5.47 10.40 26.60
CA GLY A 212 -5.34 11.81 26.23
C GLY A 212 -4.18 12.11 25.28
N LYS A 213 -3.49 11.08 24.75
CA LYS A 213 -2.37 11.23 23.82
C LYS A 213 -2.79 10.95 22.38
N PHE A 214 -2.24 11.71 21.45
CA PHE A 214 -2.43 11.60 20.01
C PHE A 214 -1.07 11.62 19.30
N PRO A 215 -0.97 11.12 18.05
CA PRO A 215 0.22 11.33 17.23
C PRO A 215 0.48 12.83 17.05
N ASP A 216 1.74 13.25 17.20
CA ASP A 216 2.16 14.60 16.85
C ASP A 216 1.94 14.89 15.35
N GLU A 217 1.73 16.17 15.00
CA GLU A 217 1.71 16.67 13.61
C GLU A 217 3.00 16.22 12.89
N ARG A 218 2.82 15.54 11.75
CA ARG A 218 3.88 14.95 10.95
C ARG A 218 3.44 14.84 9.49
N SER A 219 4.41 14.67 8.61
CA SER A 219 4.26 14.38 7.18
C SER A 219 5.05 13.13 6.83
N GLU A 220 4.79 12.56 5.65
CA GLU A 220 5.52 11.40 5.12
C GLU A 220 5.47 10.16 6.05
N GLU A 221 4.47 10.09 6.91
CA GLU A 221 4.17 8.90 7.71
C GLU A 221 3.58 7.79 6.83
N SER A 222 3.68 6.56 7.35
CA SER A 222 2.96 5.44 6.76
C SER A 222 1.79 5.04 7.63
N PHE A 223 0.61 4.93 7.02
CA PHE A 223 -0.62 4.49 7.65
C PHE A 223 -1.19 3.32 6.87
N THR A 224 -1.33 2.17 7.53
CA THR A 224 -1.88 0.96 6.94
C THR A 224 -3.03 0.41 7.76
N PHE A 225 -3.89 -0.40 7.17
CA PHE A 225 -5.12 -0.86 7.80
C PHE A 225 -5.27 -2.37 7.66
N SER A 226 -5.88 -2.97 8.68
CA SER A 226 -6.27 -4.38 8.73
C SER A 226 -7.60 -4.43 9.46
N ASP A 227 -8.64 -4.85 8.73
CA ASP A 227 -10.03 -4.81 9.17
C ASP A 227 -10.42 -3.41 9.70
N ASN A 228 -10.85 -3.31 10.96
CA ASN A 228 -11.23 -2.05 11.59
C ASN A 228 -10.07 -1.29 12.25
N ILE A 229 -8.83 -1.79 12.15
CA ILE A 229 -7.67 -1.22 12.84
C ILE A 229 -6.69 -0.60 11.85
N GLY A 230 -6.31 0.65 12.12
CA GLY A 230 -5.19 1.32 11.46
C GLY A 230 -3.91 1.29 12.30
N TYR A 231 -2.76 1.27 11.62
CA TYR A 231 -1.42 1.39 12.21
C TYR A 231 -0.63 2.51 11.53
N LEU A 232 -0.40 3.60 12.27
CA LEU A 232 0.41 4.73 11.85
C LEU A 232 1.83 4.57 12.39
N SER A 233 2.84 4.87 11.56
CA SER A 233 4.24 4.71 11.94
C SER A 233 5.15 5.74 11.28
N GLY A 234 6.16 6.17 12.04
CA GLY A 234 7.19 7.09 11.57
C GLY A 234 6.65 8.44 11.12
N GLY A 235 7.22 8.98 10.05
CA GLY A 235 7.00 10.33 9.54
C GLY A 235 8.00 11.34 10.12
N GLU A 236 7.94 12.56 9.62
CA GLU A 236 8.77 13.66 10.08
C GLU A 236 7.96 14.91 10.40
N ASN A 237 8.46 15.72 11.32
CA ASN A 237 7.96 17.06 11.53
C ASN A 237 8.95 18.07 10.94
N LEU A 238 8.60 18.68 9.82
CA LEU A 238 9.47 19.62 9.09
C LEU A 238 9.87 20.85 9.92
N LYS A 239 9.02 21.29 10.85
CA LYS A 239 9.27 22.47 11.70
C LYS A 239 10.31 22.17 12.78
N THR A 240 10.20 21.02 13.44
CA THR A 240 11.11 20.61 14.53
C THR A 240 12.27 19.75 14.06
N ARG A 241 12.23 19.28 12.80
CA ARG A 241 13.16 18.30 12.20
C ARG A 241 13.22 16.99 12.99
N THR A 242 12.11 16.62 13.64
CA THR A 242 12.00 15.35 14.37
C THR A 242 11.56 14.26 13.41
N ILE A 243 12.31 13.15 13.36
CA ILE A 243 11.89 11.93 12.64
C ILE A 243 11.41 10.93 13.67
N TYR A 244 10.18 10.47 13.49
CA TYR A 244 9.51 9.60 14.44
C TYR A 244 9.85 8.12 14.17
N SER A 245 9.82 7.33 15.23
CA SER A 245 9.88 5.86 15.18
C SER A 245 8.71 5.22 15.91
N ASP A 246 7.79 6.01 16.48
CA ASP A 246 6.68 5.48 17.23
C ASP A 246 5.61 4.85 16.34
N VAL A 247 4.88 3.89 16.91
CA VAL A 247 3.76 3.23 16.25
C VAL A 247 2.48 3.50 17.03
N TRP A 248 1.45 3.92 16.30
CA TRP A 248 0.13 4.21 16.82
C TRP A 248 -0.88 3.26 16.21
N LYS A 249 -1.84 2.83 17.03
CA LYS A 249 -3.02 2.08 16.64
C LYS A 249 -4.22 3.02 16.62
N PHE A 250 -5.04 2.91 15.59
CA PHE A 250 -6.33 3.57 15.50
C PHE A 250 -7.45 2.55 15.32
N ASP A 251 -8.54 2.69 16.06
CA ASP A 251 -9.71 1.82 15.93
C ASP A 251 -10.83 2.61 15.22
N LEU A 252 -11.19 2.19 14.00
CA LEU A 252 -12.18 2.87 13.14
C LEU A 252 -13.60 2.81 13.70
N ALA A 253 -13.94 1.75 14.45
CA ALA A 253 -15.26 1.58 15.05
C ALA A 253 -15.48 2.54 16.23
N THR A 254 -14.41 2.81 16.99
CA THR A 254 -14.48 3.67 18.18
C THR A 254 -13.91 5.07 17.96
N LEU A 255 -13.19 5.30 16.86
CA LEU A 255 -12.39 6.49 16.57
C LEU A 255 -11.32 6.77 17.63
N GLU A 256 -10.71 5.71 18.17
CA GLU A 256 -9.79 5.79 19.30
C GLU A 256 -8.33 5.58 18.88
N TRP A 257 -7.46 6.51 19.28
CA TRP A 257 -6.01 6.40 19.18
C TRP A 257 -5.40 5.74 20.41
N LEU A 258 -4.42 4.88 20.18
CA LEU A 258 -3.60 4.24 21.21
C LEU A 258 -2.14 4.17 20.74
N LYS A 259 -1.21 4.75 21.51
CA LYS A 259 0.23 4.55 21.28
C LYS A 259 0.61 3.12 21.67
N LEU A 260 1.30 2.41 20.79
CA LEU A 260 1.81 1.08 21.10
C LEU A 260 3.18 1.18 21.80
N ASP A 261 3.51 0.14 22.59
CA ASP A 261 4.80 0.05 23.28
C ASP A 261 5.95 -0.36 22.34
N CYS A 262 5.65 -0.71 21.08
CA CYS A 262 6.63 -1.00 20.05
C CYS A 262 6.99 0.26 19.24
N SER A 263 8.23 0.29 18.74
CA SER A 263 8.73 1.32 17.84
C SER A 263 9.50 0.70 16.68
N LEU A 264 9.59 1.42 15.57
CA LEU A 264 10.52 1.13 14.48
C LEU A 264 11.96 1.06 15.02
N GLN A 265 12.80 0.17 14.47
CA GLN A 265 14.20 0.10 14.91
C GLN A 265 14.98 1.34 14.48
N THR A 266 14.57 1.95 13.37
CA THR A 266 15.09 3.22 12.85
C THR A 266 13.95 4.22 12.73
N SER A 267 14.18 5.49 13.08
CA SER A 267 13.24 6.56 12.74
C SER A 267 13.20 6.76 11.23
N LEU A 268 12.01 6.68 10.64
CA LEU A 268 11.81 6.66 9.19
C LEU A 268 10.68 7.59 8.75
N TYR A 269 10.82 8.14 7.55
CA TYR A 269 9.77 8.82 6.80
C TYR A 269 9.82 8.39 5.31
N SER A 270 8.74 8.61 4.57
CA SER A 270 8.54 8.18 3.18
C SER A 270 8.73 6.66 2.96
N HIS A 271 8.62 5.88 4.04
CA HIS A 271 8.52 4.42 4.01
C HIS A 271 7.06 4.02 3.74
N CYS A 272 6.85 2.75 3.41
CA CYS A 272 5.52 2.16 3.42
C CYS A 272 5.43 1.09 4.50
N THR A 273 4.21 0.89 4.99
CA THR A 273 3.83 -0.19 5.90
C THR A 273 2.63 -0.96 5.36
N SER A 274 2.56 -2.24 5.68
CA SER A 274 1.43 -3.09 5.34
C SER A 274 1.24 -4.17 6.39
N VAL A 275 -0.01 -4.46 6.72
CA VAL A 275 -0.36 -5.56 7.63
C VAL A 275 -0.58 -6.82 6.83
N VAL A 276 0.10 -7.90 7.19
CA VAL A 276 -0.06 -9.23 6.61
C VAL A 276 -0.78 -10.13 7.60
N GLU A 277 -1.91 -10.71 7.16
CA GLU A 277 -2.76 -11.65 7.93
C GLU A 277 -3.13 -11.16 9.34
N ASP A 278 -3.25 -9.84 9.55
CA ASP A 278 -3.56 -9.20 10.83
C ASP A 278 -2.52 -9.41 11.96
N TYR A 279 -1.43 -10.14 11.70
CA TYR A 279 -0.42 -10.51 12.70
C TYR A 279 0.85 -9.68 12.60
N TYR A 280 1.27 -9.38 11.36
CA TYR A 280 2.57 -8.81 11.09
C TYR A 280 2.45 -7.44 10.45
N LEU A 281 3.06 -6.44 11.07
CA LEU A 281 3.30 -5.16 10.43
C LEU A 281 4.66 -5.22 9.75
N TYR A 282 4.65 -5.15 8.42
CA TYR A 282 5.85 -5.02 7.61
C TYR A 282 6.12 -3.56 7.30
N VAL A 283 7.39 -3.19 7.36
CA VAL A 283 7.90 -1.85 7.05
C VAL A 283 8.91 -2.01 5.94
N PHE A 284 8.80 -1.23 4.86
CA PHE A 284 9.77 -1.24 3.78
C PHE A 284 10.13 0.17 3.31
N GLY A 285 11.39 0.36 2.96
CA GLY A 285 11.87 1.56 2.30
C GLY A 285 12.09 2.75 3.24
N GLY A 286 12.03 3.95 2.66
CA GLY A 286 12.09 5.23 3.37
C GLY A 286 13.49 5.80 3.59
N LEU A 287 13.51 6.94 4.28
CA LEU A 287 14.68 7.74 4.61
C LEU A 287 14.80 7.92 6.13
N GLY A 288 16.02 8.15 6.59
CA GLY A 288 16.33 8.39 8.01
C GLY A 288 17.73 8.97 8.16
N ILE A 289 18.11 9.31 9.40
CA ILE A 289 19.35 10.07 9.71
C ILE A 289 20.62 9.31 9.29
N GLU A 290 20.61 7.97 9.30
CA GLU A 290 21.74 7.13 8.89
C GLU A 290 21.41 6.31 7.63
N SER A 291 21.23 6.99 6.48
CA SER A 291 20.82 6.42 5.18
C SER A 291 21.55 5.12 4.80
N ASP A 292 22.84 5.01 5.13
CA ASP A 292 23.71 3.92 4.71
C ASP A 292 23.60 2.66 5.60
N ARG A 293 22.87 2.75 6.72
CA ARG A 293 22.65 1.64 7.68
C ARG A 293 21.18 1.32 7.93
N LEU A 294 20.28 1.92 7.16
CA LEU A 294 18.84 1.73 7.35
C LEU A 294 18.48 0.25 7.20
N LYS A 295 17.82 -0.31 8.21
CA LYS A 295 17.12 -1.59 8.09
C LYS A 295 15.82 -1.34 7.35
N THR A 296 15.89 -1.36 6.03
CA THR A 296 14.79 -0.92 5.16
C THR A 296 13.74 -2.01 4.93
N PHE A 297 13.78 -3.08 5.74
CA PHE A 297 12.77 -4.11 5.78
C PHE A 297 12.68 -4.67 7.20
N GLU A 298 11.62 -4.31 7.91
CA GLU A 298 11.38 -4.71 9.28
C GLU A 298 10.04 -5.42 9.39
N ARG A 299 9.94 -6.33 10.37
CA ARG A 299 8.72 -7.08 10.69
C ARG A 299 8.44 -6.96 12.18
N PHE A 300 7.22 -6.56 12.53
CA PHE A 300 6.74 -6.47 13.90
C PHE A 300 5.54 -7.38 14.12
N ILE A 301 5.47 -8.03 15.28
CA ILE A 301 4.29 -8.78 15.69
C ILE A 301 3.34 -7.80 16.37
N ILE A 302 2.22 -7.52 15.73
CA ILE A 302 1.15 -6.65 16.26
C ILE A 302 0.04 -7.46 16.95
N ARG A 303 -0.11 -8.73 16.56
CA ARG A 303 -0.96 -9.72 17.22
C ARG A 303 -0.26 -11.09 17.16
N PRO A 304 -0.42 -11.95 18.19
CA PRO A 304 0.15 -13.30 18.15
C PRO A 304 -0.34 -14.06 16.90
N PRO A 305 0.57 -14.60 16.07
CA PRO A 305 0.19 -15.38 14.89
C PRO A 305 -0.47 -16.70 15.30
N ALA A 306 -1.31 -17.25 14.42
CA ALA A 306 -1.83 -18.59 14.60
C ALA A 306 -0.68 -19.61 14.71
N LEU A 307 -0.89 -20.66 15.50
CA LEU A 307 0.09 -21.77 15.63
C LEU A 307 0.37 -22.39 14.27
N TYR A 308 -0.67 -22.57 13.45
CA TYR A 308 -0.55 -23.09 12.09
C TYR A 308 0.38 -22.24 11.22
N ARG A 309 0.18 -20.92 11.20
CA ARG A 309 1.05 -19.96 10.49
C ARG A 309 2.51 -20.08 10.95
N SER A 310 2.73 -20.17 12.27
CA SER A 310 4.06 -20.34 12.86
C SER A 310 4.72 -21.67 12.48
N CYS A 311 3.94 -22.75 12.41
CA CYS A 311 4.41 -24.05 11.93
C CYS A 311 4.82 -23.98 10.45
N LEU A 312 4.04 -23.33 9.60
CA LEU A 312 4.39 -23.15 8.19
C LEU A 312 5.70 -22.38 8.02
N GLU A 313 5.92 -21.26 8.72
CA GLU A 313 7.22 -20.55 8.68
C GLU A 313 8.37 -21.45 9.13
N SER A 314 8.15 -22.21 10.21
CA SER A 314 9.18 -23.10 10.77
C SER A 314 9.55 -24.23 9.82
N ILE A 315 8.58 -24.79 9.10
CA ILE A 315 8.81 -25.84 8.12
C ILE A 315 9.53 -25.26 6.91
N CYS A 316 9.01 -24.18 6.31
CA CYS A 316 9.58 -23.56 5.10
C CYS A 316 10.98 -23.00 5.34
N GLY A 317 11.26 -22.47 6.53
CA GLY A 317 12.58 -21.95 6.91
C GLY A 317 13.57 -23.02 7.39
N SER A 318 13.16 -24.29 7.51
CA SER A 318 14.03 -25.33 8.07
C SER A 318 15.09 -25.80 7.07
N PRO A 319 16.36 -25.99 7.50
CA PRO A 319 17.36 -26.66 6.66
C PRO A 319 16.99 -28.11 6.34
N ASN A 320 16.10 -28.71 7.12
CA ASN A 320 15.62 -30.08 6.95
C ASN A 320 14.32 -30.16 6.13
N PHE A 321 13.94 -29.09 5.41
CA PHE A 321 12.70 -29.02 4.64
C PHE A 321 12.41 -30.27 3.81
N GLU A 322 13.39 -30.75 3.03
CA GLU A 322 13.24 -31.93 2.18
C GLU A 322 12.83 -33.18 2.99
N SER A 323 13.37 -33.35 4.19
CA SER A 323 13.00 -34.47 5.05
C SER A 323 11.56 -34.39 5.54
N TYR A 324 11.08 -33.18 5.86
CA TYR A 324 9.71 -32.96 6.33
C TYR A 324 8.69 -33.19 5.23
N THR A 325 9.00 -32.88 3.96
CA THR A 325 8.08 -33.08 2.84
C THR A 325 7.57 -34.53 2.72
N THR A 326 8.37 -35.51 3.15
CA THR A 326 8.01 -36.94 3.10
C THR A 326 6.99 -37.35 4.17
N SER A 327 6.85 -36.56 5.24
CA SER A 327 6.03 -36.89 6.41
C SER A 327 4.80 -35.98 6.55
N LEU A 328 4.70 -34.94 5.74
CA LEU A 328 3.58 -34.00 5.79
C LEU A 328 2.35 -34.55 5.05
N PRO A 329 1.14 -34.27 5.55
CA PRO A 329 -0.09 -34.49 4.80
C PRO A 329 -0.04 -33.80 3.43
N ALA A 330 -0.65 -34.41 2.41
CA ALA A 330 -0.63 -33.91 1.04
C ALA A 330 -1.16 -32.46 0.93
N GLU A 331 -2.21 -32.13 1.68
CA GLU A 331 -2.81 -30.79 1.70
C GLU A 331 -1.81 -29.70 2.15
N ILE A 332 -1.04 -29.98 3.21
CA ILE A 332 -0.01 -29.05 3.71
C ILE A 332 1.15 -28.96 2.73
N LEU A 333 1.51 -30.08 2.10
CA LEU A 333 2.58 -30.11 1.11
C LEU A 333 2.21 -29.30 -0.13
N ASP A 334 0.96 -29.38 -0.59
CA ASP A 334 0.45 -28.60 -1.72
C ASP A 334 0.46 -27.09 -1.42
N GLU A 335 0.06 -26.69 -0.21
CA GLU A 335 0.11 -25.30 0.27
C GLU A 335 1.56 -24.78 0.36
N ILE A 336 2.45 -25.56 0.95
CA ILE A 336 3.89 -25.23 1.01
C ILE A 336 4.49 -25.12 -0.40
N ASN A 337 4.17 -26.06 -1.29
CA ASN A 337 4.65 -26.04 -2.67
C ASN A 337 4.12 -24.82 -3.41
N PHE A 338 2.90 -24.36 -3.12
CA PHE A 338 2.37 -23.11 -3.63
C PHE A 338 3.17 -21.90 -3.14
N HIS A 339 3.60 -21.87 -1.88
CA HIS A 339 4.41 -20.77 -1.33
C HIS A 339 5.87 -20.72 -1.81
N ILE A 340 6.40 -21.84 -2.32
CA ILE A 340 7.78 -21.96 -2.81
C ILE A 340 7.85 -21.81 -4.34
N LYS A 341 6.80 -22.26 -5.06
CA LYS A 341 6.65 -22.13 -6.51
C LYS A 341 6.59 -20.71 -6.96
#